data_AF-A0A3M1Z8X1-F1
#
_entry.id   AF-A0A3M1Z8X1-F1
#
_cell.length_a   1.000
_cell.length_b   1.000
_cell.length_c   1.000
_cell.angle_alpha   90.00
_cell.angle_beta   90.00
_cell.angle_gamma   90.00
#
_symmetry.space_group_name_H-M   'P 1'
#
loop_
_entity.id
_entity.type
_entity.pdbx_description
1 polymer ?
#
loop_
_entity_poly.entity_id
_entity_poly.type
_entity_poly.pdbx_seq_one_letter_code
_entity_poly.pdbx_strand_id
1 'polypeptide(L)' 'GVVDAYKKLGNVKVPIIVRLQGTNADVAKKLIDESGLPVRSAILLKEAAELVSEVLKEQE' A
#
# COMPACT_ATOMS: atom_id res chain seq x y z
N GLY A 1 -5.03 0.67 -12.07
CA GLY A 1 -5.92 -0.09 -11.18
C GLY A 1 -5.97 0.52 -9.78
N VAL A 2 -5.13 0.03 -8.85
CA VAL A 2 -5.08 0.50 -7.46
C VAL A 2 -4.64 1.97 -7.36
N VAL A 3 -3.58 2.34 -8.08
CA VAL A 3 -3.06 3.71 -8.18
C VAL A 3 -4.14 4.67 -8.72
N ASP A 4 -4.88 4.27 -9.75
CA ASP A 4 -5.94 5.11 -10.33
C ASP A 4 -7.14 5.27 -9.40
N ALA A 5 -7.51 4.20 -8.67
CA ALA A 5 -8.56 4.26 -7.66
C ALA A 5 -8.17 5.24 -6.54
N TYR A 6 -6.92 5.22 -6.10
CA TYR A 6 -6.40 6.14 -5.10
C TYR A 6 -6.45 7.60 -5.58
N LYS A 7 -5.97 7.85 -6.80
CA LYS A 7 -6.02 9.19 -7.43
C LYS A 7 -7.45 9.72 -7.59
N LYS A 8 -8.42 8.85 -7.90
CA LYS A 8 -9.84 9.21 -8.01
C LYS A 8 -10.51 9.50 -6.66
N LEU A 9 -10.07 8.82 -5.60
CA LEU A 9 -10.62 9.04 -4.25
C LEU A 9 -10.10 10.33 -3.60
N GLY A 10 -8.94 10.83 -4.04
CA GLY A 10 -8.44 12.19 -3.75
C GLY A 10 -7.95 12.44 -2.32
N ASN A 11 -8.69 12.00 -1.30
CA ASN A 11 -8.37 12.22 0.11
C ASN A 11 -8.87 11.07 1.00
N VAL A 12 -8.25 9.90 0.85
CA VAL A 12 -8.50 8.79 1.75
C VAL A 12 -7.66 8.99 3.02
N LYS A 13 -8.30 9.33 4.14
CA LYS A 13 -7.64 9.44 5.45
C LYS A 13 -7.28 8.09 6.08
N VAL A 14 -7.79 6.99 5.52
CA VAL A 14 -7.49 5.65 6.02
C VAL A 14 -6.24 5.08 5.34
N PRO A 15 -5.37 4.41 6.11
CA PRO A 15 -4.16 3.81 5.56
C PRO A 15 -4.52 2.62 4.66
N ILE A 16 -3.95 2.62 3.46
CA ILE A 16 -4.19 1.56 2.48
C ILE A 16 -2.94 0.69 2.36
N ILE A 17 -3.12 -0.60 2.61
CA ILE A 17 -2.07 -1.60 2.50
C ILE A 17 -2.47 -2.60 1.44
N VAL A 18 -1.59 -2.80 0.47
CA VAL A 18 -1.85 -3.61 -0.70
C VAL A 18 -0.88 -4.77 -0.70
N ARG A 19 -1.42 -5.98 -0.56
CA ARG A 19 -0.63 -7.20 -0.73
C ARG A 19 -0.61 -7.59 -2.21
N LEU A 20 0.57 -7.62 -2.79
CA LEU A 20 0.76 -8.02 -4.19
C LEU A 20 1.18 -9.48 -4.24
N GLN A 21 0.51 -10.28 -5.06
CA GLN A 21 0.85 -11.68 -5.30
C GLN A 21 0.87 -11.94 -6.81
N GLY A 22 1.99 -12.49 -7.32
CA GLY A 22 2.15 -12.81 -8.74
C GLY A 22 3.57 -12.53 -9.26
N THR A 23 3.80 -12.80 -10.54
CA THR A 23 5.11 -12.71 -11.21
C THR A 23 5.69 -11.30 -11.30
N ASN A 24 4.83 -10.26 -11.26
CA ASN A 24 5.23 -8.85 -11.39
C ASN A 24 4.96 -8.04 -10.10
N ALA A 25 4.89 -8.71 -8.95
CA ALA A 25 4.63 -8.05 -7.67
C ALA A 25 5.71 -7.00 -7.33
N ASP A 26 6.97 -7.29 -7.62
CA ASP A 26 8.09 -6.36 -7.37
C ASP A 26 8.02 -5.10 -8.23
N VAL A 27 7.64 -5.25 -9.51
CA VAL A 27 7.48 -4.12 -10.43
C VAL A 27 6.30 -3.25 -10.01
N ALA A 28 5.17 -3.88 -9.66
CA ALA A 28 4.00 -3.18 -9.16
C ALA A 28 4.26 -2.46 -7.83
N LYS A 29 5.05 -3.07 -6.93
CA LYS A 29 5.50 -2.44 -5.68
C LYS A 29 6.29 -1.17 -5.97
N LYS A 30 7.32 -1.24 -6.82
CA LYS A 30 8.10 -0.05 -7.21
C LYS A 30 7.22 1.04 -7.81
N LEU A 31 6.27 0.67 -8.66
CA LEU A 31 5.38 1.62 -9.31
C LEU A 31 4.46 2.34 -8.30
N ILE A 32 4.05 1.64 -7.23
CA ILE A 32 3.29 2.24 -6.12
C ILE A 32 4.21 3.13 -5.26
N ASP A 33 5.40 2.67 -4.92
CA ASP A 33 6.36 3.42 -4.10
C ASP A 33 6.80 4.72 -4.81
N GLU A 34 7.03 4.66 -6.13
CA GLU A 34 7.37 5.82 -6.98
C GLU A 34 6.17 6.73 -7.27
N SER A 35 4.94 6.24 -7.09
CA SER A 35 3.73 7.03 -7.35
C SER A 35 3.50 8.15 -6.34
N GLY A 36 4.27 8.20 -5.25
CA GLY A 36 4.16 9.22 -4.20
C GLY A 36 2.85 9.15 -3.42
N LEU A 37 2.13 8.03 -3.56
CA LEU A 37 0.89 7.76 -2.83
C LEU A 37 1.25 7.15 -1.46
N PRO A 38 0.54 7.48 -0.38
CA PRO A 38 0.76 6.88 0.94
C PRO A 38 0.11 5.48 0.99
N VAL A 39 0.50 4.61 0.06
CA VAL A 39 0.04 3.23 -0.08
C VAL A 39 1.24 2.34 0.19
N ARG A 40 1.13 1.46 1.19
CA ARG A 40 2.22 0.52 1.52
C ARG A 40 2.00 -0.82 0.84
N SER A 41 3.04 -1.32 0.19
CA SER A 41 3.03 -2.62 -0.50
C SER A 41 3.61 -3.72 0.39
N ALA A 42 2.97 -4.89 0.44
CA ALA A 42 3.51 -6.09 1.09
C ALA A 42 3.54 -7.28 0.14
N ILE A 43 4.50 -8.18 0.32
CA ILE A 43 4.57 -9.44 -0.44
C ILE A 43 4.06 -10.57 0.45
N LEU A 44 4.54 -10.61 1.69
CA LEU A 44 4.15 -11.61 2.69
C LEU A 44 2.94 -11.13 3.51
N LEU A 45 2.16 -12.12 3.97
CA LEU A 45 1.00 -11.86 4.82
C LEU A 45 1.44 -11.31 6.19
N LYS A 46 2.59 -11.78 6.69
CA LYS A 46 3.20 -11.28 7.93
C LYS A 46 3.61 -9.80 7.80
N GLU A 47 4.26 -9.43 6.71
CA GLU A 47 4.65 -8.04 6.43
C GLU A 47 3.42 -7.12 6.38
N ALA A 48 2.34 -7.57 5.75
CA ALA A 48 1.09 -6.80 5.71
C ALA A 48 0.54 -6.55 7.12
N ALA A 49 0.57 -7.54 8.01
CA ALA A 49 0.10 -7.39 9.39
C ALA A 49 0.97 -6.45 10.23
N GLU A 50 2.30 -6.51 10.05
CA GLU A 50 3.24 -5.58 10.69
C GLU A 50 3.00 -4.15 10.21
N LEU A 51 2.84 -3.94 8.90
CA LEU A 51 2.53 -2.63 8.32
C LEU A 51 1.20 -2.06 8.83
N VAL A 52 0.15 -2.90 8.96
CA VAL A 52 -1.11 -2.45 9.57
C VAL A 52 -0.87 -1.93 10.98
N SER A 53 -0.10 -2.68 11.77
CA SER A 53 0.16 -2.33 13.18
C SER A 53 1.00 -1.07 13.32
N GLU A 54 2.00 -0.87 12.45
CA GLU A 54 2.80 0.36 12.42
C GLU A 54 1.95 1.59 12.08
N VAL A 55 1.11 1.49 11.05
CA VAL A 55 0.34 2.64 10.62
C VAL A 55 -0.76 3.00 11.62
N LEU A 56 -1.29 2.03 12.35
CA LEU A 56 -2.21 2.29 13.46
C LEU A 56 -1.51 2.98 14.64
N LYS A 57 -0.25 2.64 14.94
CA LYS A 57 0.55 3.30 16.00
C LYS A 57 0.93 4.73 15.66
N GLU A 58 1.17 5.04 14.39
CA GLU A 58 1.45 6.42 13.93
C GLU A 58 0.22 7.35 13.97
N GLN A 59 -0.98 6.79 14.21
CA GLN A 59 -2.24 7.54 14.28
C GLN A 59 -2.69 7.84 15.72
N GLU A 60 -1.96 7.37 16.74
CA GLU A 60 -2.14 7.74 18.16
C GLU A 60 -1.42 9.06 18.49
#